data_AF-A0A3M7PYI9-F1
#
_entry.id   AF-A0A3M7PYI9-F1
#
_cell.length_a   1.000
_cell.length_b   1.000
_cell.length_c   1.000
_cell.angle_alpha   90.00
_cell.angle_beta   90.00
_cell.angle_gamma   90.00
#
_symmetry.space_group_name_H-M   'P 1'
#
loop_
_entity.id
_entity.type
_entity.pdbx_description
1 polymer ?
#
loop_
_entity_poly.entity_id
_entity_poly.type
_entity_poly.pdbx_seq_one_letter_code
_entity_poly.pdbx_strand_id
1 'polypeptide(L)'
;GRASHWNEVGKAQSFQTEVLSCQQNRIVQATLAHRRDLKEKVSELVAGGTSELEMAFDLAFDLLNSNQRTACQSILVFITDGQDSDGETVRCGEGYYTRSGYVPGPICIYNWTKVWEMTSERNRHLFPSARIFSYLTIDDGEELPGHLACDNNGSFKKLTDGENLISKMSNYYEYLSSSTYSNEQGLWTSPYIDGGNLGLTITYAVPAFSKINKKLIGVAAVDATLEEIENILTQYQWGDVYSFLINKQGEAIFHPALSSRQNKNVQPATYYYASLEGSDYSFAYSLSDTDM
;
A
#
# COMPACT_ATOMS: atom_id res chain seq x y z
N GLY A 1 -1.58 9.35 -21.94
CA GLY A 1 -1.35 8.88 -23.33
C GLY A 1 -1.51 7.37 -23.35
N ARG A 2 -1.82 6.75 -24.49
CA ARG A 2 -1.89 5.28 -24.55
C ARG A 2 -0.48 4.71 -24.72
N ALA A 3 -0.11 3.76 -23.87
CA ALA A 3 1.10 2.96 -23.97
C ALA A 3 0.86 1.87 -25.01
N SER A 4 1.03 2.19 -26.28
CA SER A 4 0.89 1.20 -27.36
C SER A 4 2.23 0.54 -27.61
N HIS A 5 2.29 -0.78 -27.55
CA HIS A 5 3.46 -1.55 -27.96
C HIS A 5 3.13 -2.45 -29.14
N TRP A 6 4.16 -2.86 -29.86
CA TRP A 6 4.08 -3.87 -30.90
C TRP A 6 4.77 -5.13 -30.42
N ASN A 7 4.35 -6.29 -30.90
CA ASN A 7 5.10 -7.51 -30.68
C ASN A 7 6.04 -7.83 -31.86
N GLU A 8 6.83 -8.88 -31.72
CA GLU A 8 7.76 -9.39 -32.74
C GLU A 8 7.11 -9.74 -34.10
N VAL A 9 5.78 -9.97 -34.14
CA VAL A 9 5.04 -10.25 -35.38
C VAL A 9 4.26 -9.03 -35.92
N GLY A 10 4.42 -7.85 -35.31
CA GLY A 10 3.77 -6.63 -35.78
C GLY A 10 2.30 -6.53 -35.43
N LYS A 11 1.88 -7.14 -34.33
CA LYS A 11 0.57 -6.92 -33.73
C LYS A 11 0.66 -5.81 -32.70
N ALA A 12 -0.09 -4.74 -32.92
CA ALA A 12 -0.26 -3.66 -31.94
C ALA A 12 -1.10 -4.13 -30.75
N GLN A 13 -0.68 -3.76 -29.55
CA GLN A 13 -1.44 -3.93 -28.32
C GLN A 13 -1.49 -2.58 -27.59
N SER A 14 -2.70 -2.18 -27.18
CA SER A 14 -2.90 -0.93 -26.46
C SER A 14 -2.97 -1.21 -24.98
N PHE A 15 -2.07 -0.62 -24.22
CA PHE A 15 -2.11 -0.56 -22.77
C PHE A 15 -2.28 0.90 -22.34
N GLN A 16 -2.79 1.10 -21.13
CA GLN A 16 -2.90 2.42 -20.52
C GLN A 16 -2.36 2.33 -19.10
N THR A 17 -1.58 3.34 -18.72
CA THR A 17 -1.24 3.56 -17.32
C THR A 17 -2.50 4.04 -16.62
N GLU A 18 -3.00 3.25 -15.67
CA GLU A 18 -4.29 3.48 -15.01
C GLU A 18 -4.15 3.47 -13.50
N VAL A 19 -4.97 4.27 -12.81
CA VAL A 19 -5.07 4.23 -11.34
C VAL A 19 -6.00 3.09 -10.95
N LEU A 20 -5.49 2.14 -10.15
CA LEU A 20 -6.29 1.06 -9.58
C LEU A 20 -7.09 1.57 -8.38
N SER A 21 -8.13 2.34 -8.64
CA SER A 21 -9.01 2.92 -7.62
C SER A 21 -10.39 3.21 -8.19
N CYS A 22 -11.40 3.28 -7.33
CA CYS A 22 -12.71 3.81 -7.70
C CYS A 22 -12.66 5.32 -8.00
N GLN A 23 -11.57 6.01 -7.66
CA GLN A 23 -11.34 7.43 -7.92
C GLN A 23 -10.02 7.61 -8.67
N GLN A 24 -10.08 8.20 -9.86
CA GLN A 24 -8.93 8.31 -10.75
C GLN A 24 -8.04 9.54 -10.48
N ASN A 25 -8.60 10.60 -9.87
CA ASN A 25 -7.92 11.90 -9.75
C ASN A 25 -7.62 12.30 -8.30
N ARG A 26 -7.79 11.37 -7.34
CA ARG A 26 -7.53 11.64 -5.92
C ARG A 26 -7.26 10.35 -5.15
N ILE A 27 -6.55 10.50 -4.04
CA ILE A 27 -6.40 9.43 -3.04
C ILE A 27 -7.72 9.26 -2.29
N VAL A 28 -8.02 8.03 -1.91
CA VAL A 28 -9.18 7.67 -1.08
C VAL A 28 -8.72 7.20 0.30
N GLN A 29 -9.56 7.41 1.31
CA GLN A 29 -9.31 6.82 2.63
C GLN A 29 -9.28 5.29 2.53
N ALA A 30 -8.34 4.65 3.23
CA ALA A 30 -8.14 3.20 3.21
C ALA A 30 -9.19 2.41 4.02
N THR A 31 -10.49 2.68 3.80
CA THR A 31 -11.59 1.95 4.43
C THR A 31 -11.54 0.46 4.10
N LEU A 32 -12.28 -0.38 4.86
CA LEU A 32 -12.37 -1.81 4.56
C LEU A 32 -12.83 -2.08 3.12
N ALA A 33 -13.81 -1.31 2.63
CA ALA A 33 -14.32 -1.45 1.27
C ALA A 33 -13.25 -1.09 0.22
N HIS A 34 -12.53 0.03 0.38
CA HIS A 34 -11.50 0.43 -0.58
C HIS A 34 -10.29 -0.52 -0.58
N ARG A 35 -9.88 -1.02 0.59
CA ARG A 35 -8.79 -2.01 0.68
C ARG A 35 -9.16 -3.32 0.01
N ARG A 36 -10.40 -3.77 0.17
CA ARG A 36 -10.90 -4.98 -0.49
C ARG A 36 -10.95 -4.81 -2.01
N ASP A 37 -11.51 -3.70 -2.49
CA ASP A 37 -11.54 -3.35 -3.93
C ASP A 37 -10.12 -3.31 -4.52
N LEU A 38 -9.17 -2.70 -3.81
CA LEU A 38 -7.77 -2.65 -4.26
C LEU A 38 -7.13 -4.05 -4.30
N LYS A 39 -7.36 -4.90 -3.29
CA LYS A 39 -6.86 -6.29 -3.27
C LYS A 39 -7.41 -7.11 -4.44
N GLU A 40 -8.71 -7.01 -4.69
CA GLU A 40 -9.38 -7.70 -5.81
C GLU A 40 -8.76 -7.24 -7.14
N LYS A 41 -8.62 -5.93 -7.36
CA LYS A 41 -7.99 -5.37 -8.58
C LYS A 41 -6.52 -5.77 -8.74
N VAL A 42 -5.74 -5.79 -7.66
CA VAL A 42 -4.33 -6.20 -7.70
C VAL A 42 -4.20 -7.68 -8.05
N SER A 43 -5.11 -8.54 -7.57
CA SER A 43 -5.11 -9.97 -7.90
C SER A 43 -5.43 -10.28 -9.36
N GLU A 44 -6.10 -9.35 -10.05
CA GLU A 44 -6.46 -9.46 -11.47
C GLU A 44 -5.42 -8.85 -12.42
N LEU A 45 -4.33 -8.27 -11.89
CA LEU A 45 -3.29 -7.65 -12.71
C LEU A 45 -2.58 -8.68 -13.58
N VAL A 46 -2.42 -8.32 -14.86
CA VAL A 46 -1.63 -9.07 -15.83
C VAL A 46 -0.55 -8.15 -16.38
N ALA A 47 0.70 -8.59 -16.31
CA ALA A 47 1.81 -7.85 -16.89
C ALA A 47 1.66 -7.74 -18.41
N GLY A 48 1.87 -6.54 -18.95
CA GLY A 48 1.81 -6.26 -20.37
C GLY A 48 1.95 -4.77 -20.63
N GLY A 49 2.18 -4.40 -21.89
CA GLY A 49 2.49 -3.01 -22.22
C GLY A 49 3.98 -2.75 -22.22
N THR A 50 4.30 -1.46 -22.15
CA THR A 50 5.65 -0.92 -21.99
C THR A 50 5.82 -0.34 -20.60
N SER A 51 7.05 -0.28 -20.10
CA SER A 51 7.42 0.40 -18.85
C SER A 51 7.36 1.93 -18.99
N GLU A 52 6.15 2.48 -19.08
CA GLU A 52 5.86 3.92 -19.17
C GLU A 52 6.02 4.65 -17.82
N LEU A 53 7.23 4.59 -17.25
CA LEU A 53 7.50 5.08 -15.90
C LEU A 53 7.26 6.58 -15.74
N GLU A 54 7.56 7.39 -16.76
CA GLU A 54 7.29 8.83 -16.70
C GLU A 54 5.80 9.12 -16.47
N MET A 55 4.93 8.42 -17.18
CA MET A 55 3.48 8.59 -17.03
C MET A 55 2.99 8.07 -15.68
N ALA A 56 3.55 6.94 -15.22
CA ALA A 56 3.21 6.37 -13.91
C ALA A 56 3.57 7.32 -12.76
N PHE A 57 4.78 7.89 -12.78
CA PHE A 57 5.22 8.86 -11.77
C PHE A 57 4.43 10.17 -11.88
N ASP A 58 4.16 10.68 -13.07
CA ASP A 58 3.37 11.90 -13.25
C ASP A 58 1.98 11.76 -12.61
N LEU A 59 1.31 10.63 -12.89
CA LEU A 59 0.01 10.27 -12.31
C LEU A 59 0.09 10.09 -10.79
N ALA A 60 1.13 9.44 -10.28
CA ALA A 60 1.33 9.27 -8.85
C ALA A 60 1.49 10.62 -8.13
N PHE A 61 2.24 11.57 -8.71
CA PHE A 61 2.38 12.92 -8.16
C PHE A 61 1.08 13.73 -8.26
N ASP A 62 0.29 13.57 -9.32
CA ASP A 62 -1.04 14.19 -9.42
C ASP A 62 -1.96 13.70 -8.29
N LEU A 63 -1.94 12.40 -8.00
CA LEU A 63 -2.69 11.81 -6.89
C LEU A 63 -2.21 12.36 -5.53
N LEU A 64 -0.89 12.40 -5.29
CA LEU A 64 -0.30 12.92 -4.04
C LEU A 64 -0.55 14.42 -3.85
N ASN A 65 -0.70 15.17 -4.95
CA ASN A 65 -1.03 16.59 -4.92
C ASN A 65 -2.54 16.88 -4.82
N SER A 66 -3.39 15.85 -4.76
CA SER A 66 -4.83 16.01 -4.63
C SER A 66 -5.25 16.61 -3.27
N ASN A 67 -6.40 17.30 -3.25
CA ASN A 67 -6.88 18.03 -2.07
C ASN A 67 -7.32 17.14 -0.90
N GLN A 68 -7.62 15.86 -1.15
CA GLN A 68 -8.07 14.92 -0.12
C GLN A 68 -6.91 14.04 0.34
N ARG A 69 -6.12 14.56 1.29
CA ARG A 69 -4.98 13.86 1.88
C ARG A 69 -4.84 14.23 3.35
N THR A 70 -4.18 13.37 4.13
CA THR A 70 -3.83 13.66 5.53
C THR A 70 -2.85 14.82 5.64
N ALA A 71 -2.03 15.06 4.60
CA ALA A 71 -0.98 16.08 4.52
C ALA A 71 0.14 15.97 5.58
N CYS A 72 0.11 14.93 6.43
CA CYS A 72 1.14 14.66 7.44
C CYS A 72 2.45 14.18 6.81
N GLN A 73 2.33 13.29 5.82
CA GLN A 73 3.44 12.69 5.11
C GLN A 73 3.01 12.28 3.71
N SER A 74 3.96 12.24 2.79
CA SER A 74 3.78 11.73 1.44
C SER A 74 4.80 10.63 1.22
N ILE A 75 4.32 9.45 0.82
CA ILE A 75 5.16 8.28 0.60
C ILE A 75 4.74 7.65 -0.72
N LEU A 76 5.73 7.25 -1.52
CA LEU A 76 5.54 6.48 -2.72
C LEU A 76 6.32 5.17 -2.57
N VAL A 77 5.66 4.05 -2.80
CA VAL A 77 6.30 2.73 -2.85
C VAL A 77 6.38 2.32 -4.32
N PHE A 78 7.59 2.12 -4.83
CA PHE A 78 7.87 1.74 -6.20
C PHE A 78 8.43 0.32 -6.24
N ILE A 79 7.84 -0.55 -7.05
CA ILE A 79 8.26 -1.95 -7.19
C ILE A 79 8.53 -2.19 -8.67
N THR A 80 9.70 -2.74 -9.01
CA THR A 80 10.14 -2.97 -10.38
C THR A 80 11.17 -4.10 -10.44
N ASP A 81 11.38 -4.66 -11.62
CA ASP A 81 12.51 -5.53 -11.96
C ASP A 81 13.75 -4.72 -12.42
N GLY A 82 13.61 -3.40 -12.59
CA GLY A 82 14.73 -2.49 -12.83
C GLY A 82 15.40 -2.59 -14.21
N GLN A 83 14.86 -3.43 -15.09
CA GLN A 83 15.41 -3.66 -16.44
C GLN A 83 15.09 -2.48 -17.36
N ASP A 84 16.06 -2.08 -18.18
CA ASP A 84 15.93 -0.97 -19.15
C ASP A 84 15.23 -1.34 -20.46
N SER A 85 14.70 -2.57 -20.52
CA SER A 85 13.87 -3.06 -21.62
C SER A 85 12.77 -3.99 -21.11
N ASP A 86 11.62 -4.03 -21.81
CA ASP A 86 10.53 -4.98 -21.53
C ASP A 86 10.76 -6.35 -22.18
N GLY A 87 12.01 -6.69 -22.46
CA GLY A 87 12.41 -7.93 -23.11
C GLY A 87 12.33 -7.94 -24.64
N GLU A 88 12.80 -9.06 -25.22
CA GLU A 88 13.03 -9.19 -26.66
C GLU A 88 11.77 -9.30 -27.52
N THR A 89 10.56 -9.37 -26.94
CA THR A 89 9.31 -9.55 -27.70
C THR A 89 8.48 -8.26 -27.81
N VAL A 90 8.73 -7.29 -26.93
CA VAL A 90 8.03 -5.99 -26.87
C VAL A 90 8.76 -4.96 -27.73
N ARG A 91 8.00 -4.11 -28.43
CA ARG A 91 8.51 -3.11 -29.37
C ARG A 91 7.85 -1.76 -29.16
N CYS A 92 8.65 -0.70 -29.22
CA CYS A 92 8.21 0.67 -29.00
C CYS A 92 7.85 1.41 -30.31
N GLY A 93 7.94 0.71 -31.44
CA GLY A 93 7.60 1.27 -32.74
C GLY A 93 7.10 0.20 -33.71
N GLU A 94 6.44 0.68 -34.76
CA GLU A 94 6.02 -0.15 -35.88
C GLU A 94 7.22 -0.81 -36.56
N GLY A 95 7.06 -2.07 -36.94
CA GLY A 95 7.96 -2.70 -37.90
C GLY A 95 7.52 -2.45 -39.33
N TYR A 96 8.20 -3.07 -40.28
CA TYR A 96 7.90 -2.89 -41.70
C TYR A 96 8.08 -4.20 -42.48
N TYR A 97 7.35 -4.32 -43.59
CA TYR A 97 7.43 -5.48 -44.46
C TYR A 97 8.50 -5.30 -45.54
N THR A 98 9.35 -6.30 -45.68
CA THR A 98 10.30 -6.43 -46.79
C THR A 98 9.90 -7.59 -47.70
N ARG A 99 10.56 -7.71 -48.86
CA ARG A 99 10.36 -8.87 -49.76
C ARG A 99 10.72 -10.22 -49.09
N SER A 100 11.53 -10.20 -48.04
CA SER A 100 12.00 -11.39 -47.34
C SER A 100 11.21 -11.70 -46.06
N GLY A 101 10.22 -10.87 -45.70
CA GLY A 101 9.42 -11.04 -44.49
C GLY A 101 9.23 -9.75 -43.68
N TYR A 102 8.55 -9.88 -42.56
CA TYR A 102 8.34 -8.80 -41.60
C TYR A 102 9.63 -8.52 -40.80
N VAL A 103 10.02 -7.25 -40.71
CA VAL A 103 11.11 -6.78 -39.86
C VAL A 103 10.46 -6.09 -38.65
N PRO A 104 10.65 -6.61 -37.43
CA PRO A 104 10.10 -6.01 -36.22
C PRO A 104 10.62 -4.58 -36.02
N GLY A 105 9.83 -3.78 -35.31
CA GLY A 105 10.25 -2.45 -34.86
C GLY A 105 11.41 -2.51 -33.85
N PRO A 106 11.82 -1.36 -33.29
CA PRO A 106 12.85 -1.30 -32.27
C PRO A 106 12.35 -1.88 -30.93
N ILE A 107 13.25 -2.56 -30.20
CA ILE A 107 13.03 -2.94 -28.80
C ILE A 107 12.88 -1.66 -27.97
N CYS A 108 12.04 -1.73 -26.95
CA CYS A 108 11.90 -0.65 -25.98
C CYS A 108 13.17 -0.56 -25.13
N ILE A 109 13.86 0.57 -25.23
CA ILE A 109 15.01 0.90 -24.40
C ILE A 109 14.70 2.22 -23.73
N TYR A 110 14.81 2.25 -22.41
CA TYR A 110 14.39 3.39 -21.62
C TYR A 110 15.57 4.25 -21.14
N ASN A 111 15.31 5.55 -21.01
CA ASN A 111 16.27 6.49 -20.45
C ASN A 111 15.87 6.87 -19.03
N TRP A 112 16.54 6.28 -18.05
CA TRP A 112 16.28 6.51 -16.62
C TRP A 112 16.51 7.94 -16.16
N THR A 113 17.44 8.66 -16.79
CA THR A 113 17.70 10.07 -16.46
C THR A 113 16.44 10.92 -16.61
N LYS A 114 15.63 10.67 -17.65
CA LYS A 114 14.38 11.40 -17.87
C LYS A 114 13.35 11.13 -16.76
N VAL A 115 13.27 9.89 -16.29
CA VAL A 115 12.39 9.49 -15.18
C VAL A 115 12.83 10.15 -13.88
N TRP A 116 14.14 10.12 -13.57
CA TRP A 116 14.70 10.72 -12.35
C TRP A 116 14.51 12.23 -12.33
N GLU A 117 14.86 12.93 -13.41
CA GLU A 117 14.72 14.39 -13.51
C GLU A 117 13.26 14.81 -13.32
N MET A 118 12.33 14.15 -14.03
CA MET A 118 10.90 14.44 -13.90
C MET A 118 10.40 14.17 -12.48
N THR A 119 10.77 13.04 -11.88
CA THR A 119 10.37 12.65 -10.53
C THR A 119 10.85 13.68 -9.50
N SER A 120 12.14 14.03 -9.55
CA SER A 120 12.76 15.00 -8.63
C SER A 120 12.15 16.39 -8.77
N GLU A 121 11.86 16.82 -10.00
CA GLU A 121 11.18 18.09 -10.27
C GLU A 121 9.74 18.13 -9.72
N ARG A 122 8.95 17.07 -9.95
CA ARG A 122 7.59 16.96 -9.40
C ARG A 122 7.61 16.93 -7.88
N ASN A 123 8.53 16.17 -7.29
CA ASN A 123 8.63 16.00 -5.85
C ASN A 123 9.03 17.30 -5.12
N ARG A 124 9.89 18.12 -5.74
CA ARG A 124 10.28 19.43 -5.19
C ARG A 124 9.10 20.39 -5.02
N HIS A 125 8.06 20.25 -5.85
CA HIS A 125 6.85 21.06 -5.80
C HIS A 125 5.73 20.43 -4.96
N LEU A 126 5.91 19.19 -4.49
CA LEU A 126 4.96 18.51 -3.61
C LEU A 126 5.23 18.93 -2.15
N PHE A 127 4.16 19.24 -1.41
CA PHE A 127 4.24 19.53 0.02
C PHE A 127 3.30 18.62 0.82
N PRO A 128 3.77 17.82 1.81
CA PRO A 128 5.19 17.53 2.06
C PRO A 128 5.79 16.76 0.88
N SER A 129 7.11 16.87 0.68
CA SER A 129 7.80 16.08 -0.35
C SER A 129 7.62 14.59 -0.09
N ALA A 130 7.38 13.84 -1.16
CA ALA A 130 7.23 12.40 -1.11
C ALA A 130 8.57 11.71 -0.82
N ARG A 131 8.54 10.76 0.10
CA ARG A 131 9.64 9.81 0.30
C ARG A 131 9.43 8.59 -0.58
N ILE A 132 10.41 8.21 -1.41
CA ILE A 132 10.26 7.09 -2.36
C ILE A 132 10.96 5.82 -1.86
N PHE A 133 10.20 4.82 -1.45
CA PHE A 133 10.72 3.49 -1.13
C PHE A 133 10.69 2.63 -2.38
N SER A 134 11.86 2.16 -2.82
CA SER A 134 11.97 1.36 -4.03
C SER A 134 12.33 -0.09 -3.69
N TYR A 135 11.67 -1.03 -4.35
CA TYR A 135 11.87 -2.46 -4.15
C TYR A 135 12.13 -3.15 -5.49
N LEU A 136 13.28 -3.84 -5.58
CA LEU A 136 13.68 -4.59 -6.76
C LEU A 136 13.26 -6.06 -6.62
N THR A 137 12.60 -6.62 -7.63
CA THR A 137 12.09 -8.01 -7.60
C THR A 137 13.07 -9.05 -8.11
N ILE A 138 14.17 -8.63 -8.73
CA ILE A 138 15.23 -9.49 -9.25
C ILE A 138 16.60 -9.07 -8.68
N ASP A 139 17.67 -9.76 -9.07
CA ASP A 139 19.01 -9.50 -8.52
C ASP A 139 19.78 -8.40 -9.25
N ASP A 140 19.40 -8.02 -10.46
CA ASP A 140 20.00 -6.99 -11.30
C ASP A 140 19.00 -5.84 -11.60
N GLY A 141 19.50 -4.65 -12.00
CA GLY A 141 18.64 -3.50 -12.29
C GLY A 141 18.48 -2.50 -11.13
N GLU A 142 19.49 -2.40 -10.26
CA GLU A 142 19.45 -1.52 -9.08
C GLU A 142 19.50 -0.03 -9.41
N GLU A 143 19.99 0.33 -10.60
CA GLU A 143 20.27 1.72 -10.98
C GLU A 143 19.01 2.59 -10.90
N LEU A 144 17.95 2.20 -11.60
CA LEU A 144 16.66 2.90 -11.61
C LEU A 144 16.04 3.05 -10.20
N PRO A 145 15.68 1.96 -9.49
CA PRO A 145 15.03 2.06 -8.19
C PRO A 145 15.96 2.64 -7.11
N GLY A 146 17.27 2.38 -7.19
CA GLY A 146 18.26 2.89 -6.25
C GLY A 146 18.41 4.40 -6.33
N HIS A 147 18.55 4.95 -7.52
CA HIS A 147 18.66 6.40 -7.73
C HIS A 147 17.35 7.12 -7.36
N LEU A 148 16.20 6.56 -7.74
CA LEU A 148 14.87 7.08 -7.35
C LEU A 148 14.73 7.19 -5.83
N ALA A 149 15.12 6.14 -5.10
CA ALA A 149 15.03 6.14 -3.65
C ALA A 149 16.02 7.13 -3.02
N CYS A 150 17.27 7.17 -3.49
CA CYS A 150 18.33 8.03 -2.95
C CYS A 150 17.97 9.52 -3.06
N ASP A 151 17.54 9.96 -4.25
CA ASP A 151 17.24 11.36 -4.54
C ASP A 151 16.01 11.88 -3.79
N ASN A 152 15.10 10.99 -3.43
CA ASN A 152 13.83 11.33 -2.82
C ASN A 152 13.77 10.90 -1.35
N ASN A 153 14.92 10.97 -0.66
CA ASN A 153 15.10 10.71 0.77
C ASN A 153 14.54 9.35 1.23
N GLY A 154 14.41 8.38 0.33
CA GLY A 154 13.79 7.10 0.61
C GLY A 154 14.79 6.00 0.93
N SER A 155 14.41 4.77 0.60
CA SER A 155 15.25 3.60 0.84
C SER A 155 14.99 2.54 -0.21
N PHE A 156 16.08 1.91 -0.64
CA PHE A 156 16.08 0.84 -1.64
C PHE A 156 16.37 -0.52 -0.99
N LYS A 157 15.61 -1.54 -1.38
CA LYS A 157 15.83 -2.94 -0.98
C LYS A 157 15.53 -3.90 -2.14
N LYS A 158 16.20 -5.05 -2.14
CA LYS A 158 15.85 -6.18 -3.04
C LYS A 158 14.88 -7.12 -2.32
N LEU A 159 13.96 -7.71 -3.06
CA LEU A 159 12.96 -8.66 -2.56
C LEU A 159 13.38 -10.12 -2.78
N THR A 160 14.64 -10.48 -2.50
CA THR A 160 15.24 -11.81 -2.73
C THR A 160 14.47 -12.97 -2.09
N ASP A 161 14.33 -14.11 -2.75
CA ASP A 161 13.54 -15.26 -2.27
C ASP A 161 13.92 -15.76 -0.86
N GLY A 162 12.95 -16.38 -0.15
CA GLY A 162 13.18 -17.11 1.10
C GLY A 162 12.86 -16.38 2.41
N GLU A 163 12.60 -15.06 2.38
CA GLU A 163 12.16 -14.29 3.55
C GLU A 163 10.73 -13.74 3.38
N ASN A 164 10.01 -13.57 4.50
CA ASN A 164 8.71 -12.92 4.52
C ASN A 164 8.82 -11.45 4.08
N LEU A 165 7.90 -11.01 3.21
CA LEU A 165 7.84 -9.64 2.66
C LEU A 165 7.89 -8.53 3.74
N ILE A 166 7.26 -8.76 4.89
CA ILE A 166 7.24 -7.81 6.01
C ILE A 166 8.67 -7.52 6.49
N SER A 167 9.50 -8.56 6.64
CA SER A 167 10.91 -8.43 7.03
C SER A 167 11.71 -7.66 5.98
N LYS A 168 11.49 -7.99 4.70
CA LYS A 168 12.16 -7.35 3.56
C LYS A 168 11.84 -5.85 3.45
N MET A 169 10.62 -5.47 3.79
CA MET A 169 10.16 -4.08 3.81
C MET A 169 10.36 -3.38 5.17
N SER A 170 11.20 -3.94 6.06
CA SER A 170 11.48 -3.37 7.38
C SER A 170 11.90 -1.89 7.35
N ASN A 171 12.61 -1.45 6.33
CA ASN A 171 12.98 -0.05 6.12
C ASN A 171 11.80 0.92 6.05
N TYR A 172 10.71 0.52 5.37
CA TYR A 172 9.48 1.30 5.26
C TYR A 172 8.74 1.35 6.59
N TYR A 173 8.62 0.21 7.27
CA TYR A 173 7.93 0.15 8.55
C TYR A 173 8.71 0.81 9.68
N GLU A 174 10.04 0.70 9.70
CA GLU A 174 10.89 1.45 10.63
C GLU A 174 10.69 2.96 10.44
N TYR A 175 10.61 3.44 9.20
CA TYR A 175 10.34 4.85 8.92
C TYR A 175 8.99 5.32 9.48
N LEU A 176 7.91 4.57 9.20
CA LEU A 176 6.57 4.84 9.73
C LEU A 176 6.50 4.71 11.26
N SER A 177 7.38 3.92 11.88
CA SER A 177 7.48 3.84 13.34
C SER A 177 8.20 5.04 13.94
N SER A 178 9.15 5.63 13.22
CA SER A 178 9.97 6.72 13.71
C SER A 178 9.21 8.04 13.85
N SER A 179 8.21 8.28 12.98
CA SER A 179 7.28 9.41 13.03
C SER A 179 6.36 9.38 14.26
N THR A 180 6.20 8.21 14.89
CA THR A 180 5.30 7.98 16.04
C THR A 180 5.98 8.26 17.39
N TYR A 181 7.30 8.47 17.42
CA TYR A 181 8.07 8.62 18.67
C TYR A 181 7.53 9.70 19.63
N SER A 182 6.88 10.74 19.12
CA SER A 182 6.30 11.82 19.91
C SER A 182 4.95 11.49 20.56
N ASN A 183 4.34 10.36 20.21
CA ASN A 183 3.03 9.96 20.70
C ASN A 183 3.15 8.77 21.67
N GLU A 184 3.27 9.07 22.96
CA GLU A 184 3.20 8.05 24.02
C GLU A 184 1.76 7.57 24.29
N GLN A 185 0.77 8.17 23.64
CA GLN A 185 -0.64 7.81 23.78
C GLN A 185 -0.95 6.56 22.96
N GLY A 186 -1.61 5.58 23.59
CA GLY A 186 -2.07 4.38 22.90
C GLY A 186 -3.26 4.66 21.99
N LEU A 187 -3.53 3.70 21.09
CA LEU A 187 -4.63 3.74 20.13
C LEU A 187 -5.51 2.51 20.30
N TRP A 188 -6.81 2.72 20.07
CA TRP A 188 -7.77 1.62 19.95
C TRP A 188 -7.82 1.14 18.51
N THR A 189 -7.82 -0.18 18.31
CA THR A 189 -8.08 -0.79 17.00
C THR A 189 -9.57 -0.73 16.66
N SER A 190 -9.88 -0.82 15.37
CA SER A 190 -11.23 -1.18 14.93
C SER A 190 -11.54 -2.64 15.28
N PRO A 191 -12.81 -3.02 15.52
CA PRO A 191 -13.17 -4.39 15.83
C PRO A 191 -12.64 -5.41 14.82
N TYR A 192 -12.09 -6.50 15.32
CA TYR A 192 -11.58 -7.60 14.49
C TYR A 192 -11.82 -8.95 15.15
N ILE A 193 -11.79 -10.02 14.36
CA ILE A 193 -11.90 -11.38 14.88
C ILE A 193 -10.52 -11.81 15.37
N ASP A 194 -10.40 -12.09 16.66
CA ASP A 194 -9.18 -12.54 17.29
C ASP A 194 -8.74 -13.94 16.79
N GLY A 195 -7.45 -14.08 16.50
CA GLY A 195 -6.82 -15.33 16.08
C GLY A 195 -6.70 -16.38 17.19
N GLY A 196 -6.80 -15.96 18.47
CA GLY A 196 -6.84 -16.84 19.64
C GLY A 196 -8.22 -17.43 19.96
N ASN A 197 -9.23 -17.20 19.12
CA ASN A 197 -10.63 -17.58 19.29
C ASN A 197 -11.38 -16.85 20.43
N LEU A 198 -10.95 -15.65 20.83
CA LEU A 198 -11.74 -14.80 21.73
C LEU A 198 -13.00 -14.22 21.07
N GLY A 199 -13.10 -14.31 19.74
CA GLY A 199 -14.21 -13.76 18.97
C GLY A 199 -13.94 -12.33 18.51
N LEU A 200 -14.97 -11.49 18.45
CA LEU A 200 -14.86 -10.11 17.99
C LEU A 200 -14.31 -9.22 19.12
N THR A 201 -13.18 -8.57 18.88
CA THR A 201 -12.35 -7.92 19.89
C THR A 201 -11.89 -6.54 19.41
N ILE A 202 -11.70 -5.62 20.36
CA ILE A 202 -10.95 -4.37 20.15
C ILE A 202 -9.70 -4.41 21.04
N THR A 203 -8.64 -3.74 20.60
CA THR A 203 -7.35 -3.76 21.30
C THR A 203 -6.90 -2.35 21.56
N TYR A 204 -6.46 -2.08 22.79
CA TYR A 204 -5.72 -0.86 23.10
C TYR A 204 -4.22 -1.15 23.04
N ALA A 205 -3.54 -0.50 22.11
CA ALA A 205 -2.13 -0.73 21.81
C ALA A 205 -1.29 0.51 22.15
N VAL A 206 -0.13 0.29 22.78
CA VAL A 206 0.82 1.33 23.22
C VAL A 206 2.22 1.01 22.69
N PRO A 207 2.92 1.95 22.03
CA PRO A 207 4.23 1.67 21.46
C PRO A 207 5.31 1.78 22.53
N ALA A 208 6.27 0.86 22.53
CA ALA A 208 7.43 0.88 23.41
C ALA A 208 8.68 1.28 22.62
N PHE A 209 9.23 2.45 22.92
CA PHE A 209 10.45 2.95 22.27
C PHE A 209 11.69 2.81 23.16
N SER A 210 12.83 2.56 22.54
CA SER A 210 14.13 2.59 23.20
C SER A 210 14.47 4.01 23.62
N LYS A 211 14.75 4.20 24.91
CA LYS A 211 15.16 5.50 25.44
C LYS A 211 16.50 5.99 24.88
N ILE A 212 17.35 5.06 24.40
CA ILE A 212 18.71 5.31 23.91
C ILE A 212 18.70 5.80 22.47
N ASN A 213 18.15 4.99 21.54
CA ASN A 213 18.23 5.26 20.10
C ASN A 213 16.88 5.68 19.48
N LYS A 214 15.84 5.82 20.30
CA LYS A 214 14.47 6.21 19.90
C LYS A 214 13.81 5.26 18.88
N LYS A 215 14.37 4.07 18.67
CA LYS A 215 13.76 3.05 17.81
C LYS A 215 12.63 2.33 18.54
N LEU A 216 11.62 1.91 17.80
CA LEU A 216 10.56 1.04 18.32
C LEU A 216 11.18 -0.30 18.75
N ILE A 217 10.86 -0.72 19.97
CA ILE A 217 11.22 -2.05 20.49
C ILE A 217 10.08 -3.03 20.20
N GLY A 218 8.84 -2.57 20.34
CA GLY A 218 7.64 -3.35 20.11
C GLY A 218 6.39 -2.60 20.56
N VAL A 219 5.28 -3.30 20.65
CA VAL A 219 3.99 -2.75 21.06
C VAL A 219 3.41 -3.62 22.17
N ALA A 220 2.96 -2.98 23.24
CA ALA A 220 2.18 -3.64 24.29
C ALA A 220 0.69 -3.43 23.99
N ALA A 221 -0.11 -4.48 24.15
CA ALA A 221 -1.52 -4.47 23.79
C ALA A 221 -2.37 -5.15 24.86
N VAL A 222 -3.59 -4.67 25.06
CA VAL A 222 -4.62 -5.31 25.87
C VAL A 222 -5.90 -5.41 25.08
N ASP A 223 -6.49 -6.59 25.11
CA ASP A 223 -7.70 -6.91 24.36
C ASP A 223 -8.94 -6.75 25.24
N ALA A 224 -10.02 -6.26 24.64
CA ALA A 224 -11.35 -6.23 25.21
C ALA A 224 -12.32 -6.84 24.20
N THR A 225 -13.01 -7.91 24.60
CA THR A 225 -13.98 -8.56 23.72
C THR A 225 -15.22 -7.68 23.57
N LEU A 226 -15.87 -7.70 22.40
CA LEU A 226 -17.13 -6.96 22.25
C LEU A 226 -18.24 -7.53 23.13
N GLU A 227 -18.16 -8.79 23.54
CA GLU A 227 -19.07 -9.38 24.53
C GLU A 227 -18.94 -8.70 25.90
N GLU A 228 -17.72 -8.46 26.39
CA GLU A 228 -17.49 -7.71 27.63
C GLU A 228 -18.03 -6.28 27.53
N ILE A 229 -17.83 -5.63 26.38
CA ILE A 229 -18.35 -4.27 26.15
C ILE A 229 -19.88 -4.27 26.10
N GLU A 230 -20.49 -5.23 25.40
CA GLU A 230 -21.94 -5.39 25.34
C GLU A 230 -22.54 -5.60 26.73
N ASN A 231 -21.93 -6.45 27.55
CA ASN A 231 -22.36 -6.69 28.93
C ASN A 231 -22.33 -5.41 29.79
N ILE A 232 -21.33 -4.53 29.59
CA ILE A 232 -21.27 -3.24 30.28
C ILE A 232 -22.35 -2.29 29.74
N LEU A 233 -22.51 -2.20 28.42
CA LEU A 233 -23.43 -1.25 27.78
C LEU A 233 -24.91 -1.59 28.03
N THR A 234 -25.23 -2.88 28.16
CA THR A 234 -26.60 -3.38 28.42
C THR A 234 -27.03 -3.18 29.87
N GLN A 235 -26.11 -3.15 30.83
CA GLN A 235 -26.42 -2.87 32.25
C GLN A 235 -27.07 -1.50 32.48
N TYR A 236 -26.82 -0.54 31.59
CA TYR A 236 -27.34 0.82 31.69
C TYR A 236 -28.55 1.09 30.76
N GLN A 237 -29.11 0.05 30.15
CA GLN A 237 -30.31 0.19 29.31
C GLN A 237 -31.58 0.23 30.17
N TRP A 238 -32.44 1.22 29.89
CA TRP A 238 -33.74 1.38 30.54
C TRP A 238 -34.84 1.48 29.48
N GLY A 239 -35.83 0.58 29.56
CA GLY A 239 -36.94 0.52 28.60
C GLY A 239 -36.49 0.10 27.21
N ASP A 240 -37.02 0.76 26.18
CA ASP A 240 -36.73 0.48 24.76
C ASP A 240 -35.48 1.22 24.24
N VAL A 241 -34.67 1.81 25.12
CA VAL A 241 -33.47 2.55 24.74
C VAL A 241 -32.31 1.57 24.52
N TYR A 242 -31.57 1.76 23.44
CA TYR A 242 -30.37 0.98 23.15
C TYR A 242 -29.11 1.85 23.13
N SER A 243 -27.99 1.19 23.41
CA SER A 243 -26.65 1.78 23.38
C SER A 243 -25.96 1.38 22.08
N PHE A 244 -25.17 2.28 21.51
CA PHE A 244 -24.29 1.98 20.39
C PHE A 244 -22.97 2.72 20.57
N LEU A 245 -21.90 2.19 19.99
CA LEU A 245 -20.56 2.75 20.05
C LEU A 245 -20.09 3.03 18.63
N ILE A 246 -19.57 4.23 18.39
CA ILE A 246 -18.99 4.64 17.12
C ILE A 246 -17.59 5.19 17.34
N ASN A 247 -16.72 5.04 16.34
CA ASN A 247 -15.44 5.75 16.31
C ASN A 247 -15.61 7.20 15.81
N LYS A 248 -14.51 7.96 15.78
CA LYS A 248 -14.50 9.37 15.34
C LYS A 248 -14.82 9.52 13.84
N GLN A 249 -14.75 8.44 13.09
CA GLN A 249 -14.98 8.33 11.66
C GLN A 249 -16.43 7.93 11.35
N GLY A 250 -17.24 7.65 12.36
CA GLY A 250 -18.65 7.27 12.22
C GLY A 250 -18.88 5.79 11.94
N GLU A 251 -17.85 4.95 12.04
CA GLU A 251 -17.98 3.50 11.94
C GLU A 251 -18.51 2.94 13.26
N ALA A 252 -19.51 2.08 13.18
CA ALA A 252 -20.10 1.45 14.35
C ALA A 252 -19.18 0.34 14.88
N ILE A 253 -18.70 0.53 16.11
CA ILE A 253 -17.95 -0.46 16.90
C ILE A 253 -18.92 -1.45 17.53
N PHE A 254 -20.03 -0.96 18.07
CA PHE A 254 -21.10 -1.78 18.65
C PHE A 254 -22.46 -1.20 18.27
N HIS A 255 -23.40 -2.04 17.85
CA HIS A 255 -24.80 -1.69 17.65
C HIS A 255 -25.66 -2.95 17.78
N PRO A 256 -26.84 -2.92 18.43
CA PRO A 256 -27.67 -4.12 18.61
C PRO A 256 -28.07 -4.81 17.30
N ALA A 257 -28.24 -4.04 16.22
CA ALA A 257 -28.52 -4.57 14.88
C ALA A 257 -27.28 -5.12 14.14
N LEU A 258 -26.05 -4.87 14.61
CA LEU A 258 -24.84 -5.51 14.09
C LEU A 258 -24.76 -6.92 14.67
N SER A 259 -25.51 -7.85 14.10
CA SER A 259 -25.49 -9.24 14.54
C SER A 259 -24.15 -9.89 14.19
N SER A 260 -23.50 -10.52 15.18
CA SER A 260 -22.31 -11.39 15.01
C SER A 260 -22.51 -12.58 14.05
N ARG A 261 -23.73 -12.78 13.54
CA ARG A 261 -24.17 -13.92 12.74
C ARG A 261 -24.02 -13.78 11.23
N GLN A 262 -23.65 -12.61 10.68
CA GLN A 262 -23.76 -12.38 9.24
C GLN A 262 -22.50 -12.56 8.38
N ASN A 263 -21.34 -12.92 8.93
CA ASN A 263 -20.16 -13.11 8.08
C ASN A 263 -19.31 -14.31 8.47
N LYS A 264 -19.73 -15.51 8.04
CA LYS A 264 -18.90 -16.73 8.03
C LYS A 264 -17.69 -16.64 7.07
N ASN A 265 -17.57 -15.56 6.31
CA ASN A 265 -16.49 -15.31 5.34
C ASN A 265 -15.48 -14.25 5.81
N VAL A 266 -15.53 -13.81 7.08
CA VAL A 266 -14.49 -12.93 7.63
C VAL A 266 -13.44 -13.80 8.28
N GLN A 267 -12.24 -13.79 7.70
CA GLN A 267 -11.10 -14.53 8.23
C GLN A 267 -10.67 -13.94 9.59
N PRO A 268 -10.34 -14.78 10.59
CA PRO A 268 -9.73 -14.31 11.83
C PRO A 268 -8.43 -13.58 11.52
N ALA A 269 -8.25 -12.37 12.08
CA ALA A 269 -7.12 -11.52 11.80
C ALA A 269 -6.10 -11.59 12.95
N THR A 270 -4.93 -12.18 12.68
CA THR A 270 -3.82 -12.18 13.64
C THR A 270 -2.97 -10.96 13.42
N TYR A 271 -3.10 -9.94 14.27
CA TYR A 271 -2.39 -8.67 14.13
C TYR A 271 -0.96 -8.67 14.71
N TYR A 272 0.03 -8.33 13.89
CA TYR A 272 1.40 -7.99 14.34
C TYR A 272 1.57 -6.49 14.42
N TYR A 273 1.89 -5.96 15.59
CA TYR A 273 1.95 -4.53 15.83
C TYR A 273 3.38 -4.00 15.61
N ALA A 274 3.61 -3.20 14.55
CA ALA A 274 4.95 -2.68 14.18
C ALA A 274 5.08 -1.15 14.23
N SER A 275 4.01 -0.39 14.43
CA SER A 275 4.00 1.07 14.62
C SER A 275 2.58 1.55 14.95
N LEU A 276 2.42 2.68 15.65
CA LEU A 276 1.13 3.27 16.03
C LEU A 276 1.02 4.70 15.50
N GLU A 277 0.98 4.90 14.18
CA GLU A 277 0.63 6.22 13.66
C GLU A 277 -0.83 6.52 13.98
N GLY A 278 -1.13 7.76 14.42
CA GLY A 278 -2.49 8.23 14.78
C GLY A 278 -3.50 8.31 13.63
N SER A 279 -3.29 7.58 12.55
CA SER A 279 -4.36 7.12 11.66
C SER A 279 -5.06 5.92 12.31
N ASP A 280 -6.31 5.61 11.99
CA ASP A 280 -7.02 4.44 12.54
C ASP A 280 -6.42 3.07 12.12
N TYR A 281 -5.17 3.09 11.66
CA TYR A 281 -4.35 1.97 11.28
C TYR A 281 -3.06 2.05 12.11
N SER A 282 -3.20 1.74 13.40
CA SER A 282 -2.13 1.02 14.10
C SER A 282 -1.63 -0.06 13.15
N PHE A 283 -0.35 -0.09 12.80
CA PHE A 283 0.25 -1.09 11.91
C PHE A 283 0.15 -2.44 12.59
N ALA A 284 -1.02 -3.03 12.47
CA ALA A 284 -1.46 -4.30 12.95
C ALA A 284 -1.56 -5.12 11.66
N TYR A 285 -0.60 -6.01 11.39
CA TYR A 285 -0.65 -6.89 10.22
C TYR A 285 -1.53 -8.07 10.50
N SER A 286 -2.64 -8.26 9.79
CA SER A 286 -3.28 -9.58 9.77
C SER A 286 -2.43 -10.55 8.96
N LEU A 287 -1.87 -11.60 9.56
CA LEU A 287 -1.27 -12.73 8.81
C LEU A 287 -2.32 -13.66 8.17
N SER A 288 -3.62 -13.38 8.32
CA SER A 288 -4.67 -14.22 7.73
C SER A 288 -4.62 -14.31 6.20
N ASP A 289 -3.90 -13.41 5.55
CA ASP A 289 -3.89 -13.26 4.09
C ASP A 289 -2.52 -13.57 3.45
N THR A 290 -1.56 -14.12 4.21
CA THR A 290 -0.22 -14.49 3.67
C THR A 290 0.01 -15.99 3.51
N ASP A 291 -1.02 -16.83 3.75
CA ASP A 291 -0.99 -18.23 3.36
C ASP A 291 -1.65 -18.41 1.98
N MET A 292 -0.93 -17.99 0.93
CA MET A 292 -1.01 -18.55 -0.41
C MET A 292 0.38 -18.59 -1.05
#